data_AF-A0A8S2HKT4-F1
#
_entry.id   AF-A0A8S2HKT4-F1
#
_cell.length_a   1.000
_cell.length_b   1.000
_cell.length_c   1.000
_cell.angle_alpha   90.00
_cell.angle_beta   90.00
_cell.angle_gamma   90.00
#
_symmetry.space_group_name_H-M   'P 1'
#
loop_
_entity.id
_entity.type
_entity.pdbx_description
1 polymer ?
#
loop_
_entity_poly.entity_id
_entity_poly.type
_entity_poly.pdbx_seq_one_letter_code
_entity_poly.pdbx_strand_id
1 'polypeptide(L)'
;MTYEVSDGNYWSGLLPHGNKTYCCPVGWTRFGIQVTRTQDEFDKRWGNWYVAYHGTKSSVASLIVNSGLKAANDYCWTKRPCVYLSPSIEYCAYSRYAEPWKRSKNQQREQKYYQLVFQCCVNPRLVSINPETILRNEQRSLYKIDNNFSNDELEWIIDGYIENLFSKIL
;
A
#
# COMPACT_ATOMS: atom_id res chain seq x y z
N MET A 1 23.19 13.16 1.17
CA MET A 1 22.30 13.15 2.34
C MET A 1 22.29 11.73 2.86
N THR A 2 22.97 11.49 3.98
CA THR A 2 23.21 10.16 4.56
C THR A 2 22.05 9.79 5.47
N TYR A 3 21.51 8.57 5.31
CA TYR A 3 20.40 8.06 6.12
C TYR A 3 20.95 7.36 7.36
N GLU A 4 20.42 7.70 8.54
CA GLU A 4 20.64 6.90 9.73
C GLU A 4 19.60 5.78 9.75
N VAL A 5 20.05 4.56 9.48
CA VAL A 5 19.25 3.35 9.65
C VAL A 5 19.32 2.99 11.13
N SER A 6 18.30 3.36 11.92
CA SER A 6 18.16 2.89 13.29
C SER A 6 17.39 1.57 13.30
N ASP A 7 18.08 0.50 13.71
CA ASP A 7 17.50 -0.83 13.99
C ASP A 7 16.53 -1.39 12.94
N GLY A 8 16.96 -1.49 11.68
CA GLY A 8 16.46 -2.42 10.64
C GLY A 8 14.99 -2.38 10.21
N ASN A 9 14.10 -1.77 10.99
CA ASN A 9 12.65 -1.78 10.84
C ASN A 9 12.06 -0.36 10.89
N TYR A 10 12.87 0.63 11.28
CA TYR A 10 12.51 2.02 11.39
C TYR A 10 13.56 2.88 10.68
N TRP A 11 13.11 3.92 9.97
CA TRP A 11 13.96 4.99 9.47
C TRP A 11 13.15 6.28 9.50
N SER A 12 13.81 7.41 9.62
CA SER A 12 13.18 8.70 9.40
C SER A 12 13.51 9.19 7.99
N GLY A 13 12.49 9.67 7.27
CA GLY A 13 12.66 10.31 5.97
C GLY A 13 12.42 9.43 4.74
N LEU A 14 12.96 9.91 3.61
CA LEU A 14 12.67 9.48 2.25
C LEU A 14 13.70 8.44 1.78
N LEU A 15 13.35 7.16 1.68
CA LEU A 15 14.26 6.16 1.12
C LEU A 15 14.08 6.06 -0.40
N PRO A 16 15.15 6.16 -1.21
CA PRO A 16 15.04 5.86 -2.63
C PRO A 16 14.86 4.36 -2.82
N HIS A 17 13.80 3.96 -3.53
CA HIS A 17 13.57 2.57 -3.91
C HIS A 17 13.02 2.51 -5.35
N GLY A 18 13.75 1.82 -6.23
CA GLY A 18 13.34 1.67 -7.63
C GLY A 18 13.21 2.97 -8.43
N ASN A 19 13.83 4.09 -8.02
CA ASN A 19 13.68 5.47 -8.55
C ASN A 19 12.50 6.31 -7.99
N LYS A 20 11.68 5.73 -7.09
CA LYS A 20 10.65 6.46 -6.36
C LYS A 20 11.04 6.60 -4.90
N THR A 21 10.41 7.57 -4.25
CA THR A 21 10.61 7.80 -2.83
C THR A 21 9.65 6.94 -2.03
N TYR A 22 10.21 6.18 -1.10
CA TYR A 22 9.49 5.39 -0.12
C TYR A 22 9.54 6.09 1.24
N CYS A 23 8.36 6.47 1.75
CA CYS A 23 8.22 7.18 3.02
C CYS A 23 7.98 6.21 4.17
N CYS A 24 8.63 6.46 5.33
CA CYS A 24 8.43 5.67 6.52
C CYS A 24 6.98 5.76 7.02
N PRO A 25 6.30 4.63 7.28
CA PRO A 25 4.94 4.63 7.79
C PRO A 25 4.91 4.93 9.30
N VAL A 26 5.09 6.20 9.66
CA VAL A 26 5.10 6.66 11.06
C VAL A 26 3.77 6.33 11.74
N GLY A 27 3.83 5.79 12.95
CA GLY A 27 2.64 5.37 13.71
C GLY A 27 2.11 3.96 13.37
N TRP A 28 2.72 3.26 12.42
CA TRP A 28 2.37 1.89 12.05
C TRP A 28 3.34 0.86 12.63
N THR A 29 2.82 -0.30 13.01
CA THR A 29 3.64 -1.49 13.30
C THR A 29 3.77 -2.31 12.03
N ARG A 30 5.01 -2.62 11.62
CA ARG A 30 5.30 -3.41 10.42
C ARG A 30 5.58 -4.86 10.78
N PHE A 31 5.03 -5.77 9.97
CA PHE A 31 5.29 -7.21 10.05
C PHE A 31 5.84 -7.68 8.70
N GLY A 32 7.03 -8.28 8.70
CA GLY A 32 7.62 -8.85 7.50
C GLY A 32 6.97 -10.18 7.13
N ILE A 33 6.67 -10.37 5.84
CA ILE A 33 6.24 -11.65 5.30
C ILE A 33 7.43 -12.23 4.53
N GLN A 34 7.85 -13.45 4.89
CA GLN A 34 8.93 -14.12 4.17
C GLN A 34 8.43 -14.62 2.81
N VAL A 35 8.92 -14.02 1.73
CA VAL A 35 8.53 -14.35 0.34
C VAL A 35 9.63 -15.08 -0.44
N THR A 36 10.87 -15.05 0.06
CA THR A 36 12.07 -15.72 -0.49
C THR A 36 12.88 -16.36 0.62
N ARG A 37 13.83 -17.23 0.26
CA ARG A 37 14.70 -17.86 1.26
C ARG A 37 15.77 -16.91 1.76
N THR A 38 16.22 -15.98 0.90
CA THR A 38 17.28 -15.02 1.19
C THR A 38 16.91 -13.60 0.74
N GLN A 39 17.62 -12.61 1.29
CA GLN A 39 17.52 -11.21 0.87
C GLN A 39 18.04 -11.01 -0.56
N ASP A 40 19.13 -11.66 -0.94
CA ASP A 40 19.69 -11.57 -2.30
C ASP A 40 18.70 -12.03 -3.38
N GLU A 41 17.93 -13.10 -3.10
CA GLU A 41 16.85 -13.56 -3.98
C GLU A 41 15.74 -12.50 -4.13
N PHE A 42 15.41 -11.82 -3.03
CA PHE A 42 14.43 -10.74 -3.03
C PHE A 42 14.94 -9.55 -3.85
N ASP A 43 16.14 -9.07 -3.57
CA ASP A 43 16.72 -7.88 -4.20
C ASP A 43 16.93 -8.09 -5.71
N LYS A 44 17.39 -9.28 -6.10
CA LYS A 44 17.54 -9.64 -7.53
C LYS A 44 16.21 -9.56 -8.29
N ARG A 45 15.10 -9.89 -7.65
CA ARG A 45 13.78 -9.93 -8.28
C ARG A 45 13.03 -8.60 -8.19
N TRP A 46 13.11 -7.92 -7.05
CA TRP A 46 12.25 -6.79 -6.72
C TRP A 46 12.99 -5.57 -6.14
N GLY A 47 14.31 -5.62 -5.94
CA GLY A 47 15.06 -4.51 -5.31
C GLY A 47 15.04 -3.19 -6.09
N ASN A 48 14.65 -3.24 -7.37
CA ASN A 48 14.45 -2.07 -8.24
C ASN A 48 12.96 -1.78 -8.54
N TRP A 49 12.03 -2.49 -7.90
CA TRP A 49 10.60 -2.24 -8.07
C TRP A 49 10.18 -1.07 -7.17
N TYR A 50 8.99 -0.52 -7.39
CA TYR A 50 8.45 0.48 -6.48
C TYR A 50 7.95 -0.19 -5.20
N VAL A 51 8.01 0.53 -4.09
CA VAL A 51 7.23 0.18 -2.90
C VAL A 51 5.95 1.00 -2.90
N ALA A 52 4.83 0.33 -2.74
CA ALA A 52 3.52 0.93 -2.61
C ALA A 52 2.72 0.28 -1.49
N TYR A 53 1.56 0.84 -1.21
CA TYR A 53 0.64 0.41 -0.17
C TYR A 53 -0.71 0.01 -0.76
N HIS A 54 -1.35 -1.01 -0.20
CA HIS A 54 -2.71 -1.44 -0.54
C HIS A 54 -3.56 -1.57 0.73
N GLY A 55 -4.53 -0.67 0.88
CA GLY A 55 -5.55 -0.77 1.94
C GLY A 55 -6.54 -1.89 1.63
N THR A 56 -6.93 -2.65 2.65
CA THR A 56 -7.96 -3.69 2.48
C THR A 56 -8.79 -3.91 3.76
N LYS A 57 -9.81 -4.77 3.66
CA LYS A 57 -10.58 -5.25 4.82
C LYS A 57 -9.85 -6.40 5.49
N SER A 58 -9.95 -6.51 6.81
CA SER A 58 -9.33 -7.61 7.56
C SER A 58 -9.81 -9.00 7.11
N SER A 59 -11.07 -9.12 6.66
CA SER A 59 -11.62 -10.36 6.12
C SER A 59 -10.96 -10.82 4.81
N VAL A 60 -10.30 -9.92 4.07
CA VAL A 60 -9.64 -10.19 2.78
C VAL A 60 -8.14 -10.40 2.96
N ALA A 61 -7.56 -9.98 4.09
CA ALA A 61 -6.12 -10.03 4.33
C ALA A 61 -5.53 -11.44 4.16
N SER A 62 -6.13 -12.47 4.76
CA SER A 62 -5.66 -13.85 4.62
C SER A 62 -5.71 -14.35 3.17
N LEU A 63 -6.68 -13.89 2.37
CA LEU A 63 -6.77 -14.27 0.96
C LEU A 63 -5.63 -13.63 0.14
N ILE A 64 -5.30 -12.37 0.42
CA ILE A 64 -4.20 -11.66 -0.23
C ILE A 64 -2.85 -12.32 0.10
N VAL A 65 -2.61 -12.66 1.37
CA VAL A 65 -1.36 -13.35 1.77
C VAL A 65 -1.20 -14.69 1.04
N ASN A 66 -2.29 -15.45 0.89
CA ASN A 66 -2.22 -16.79 0.30
C ASN A 66 -2.25 -16.80 -1.24
N SER A 67 -2.83 -15.77 -1.88
CA SER A 67 -3.07 -15.78 -3.32
C SER A 67 -2.54 -14.57 -4.08
N GLY A 68 -1.89 -13.64 -3.40
CA GLY A 68 -1.48 -12.35 -3.94
C GLY A 68 -2.66 -11.37 -4.04
N LEU A 69 -2.34 -10.13 -4.40
CA LEU A 69 -3.36 -9.16 -4.82
C LEU A 69 -4.06 -9.68 -6.08
N LYS A 70 -5.38 -9.49 -6.18
CA LYS A 70 -6.17 -9.80 -7.37
C LYS A 70 -6.93 -8.57 -7.80
N ALA A 71 -7.10 -8.42 -9.11
CA ALA A 71 -7.90 -7.35 -9.67
C ALA A 71 -9.33 -7.40 -9.13
N ALA A 72 -9.84 -6.25 -8.67
CA ALA A 72 -11.23 -6.10 -8.30
C ALA A 72 -12.08 -6.01 -9.58
N ASN A 73 -13.01 -6.95 -9.75
CA ASN A 73 -13.88 -7.00 -10.93
C ASN A 73 -15.08 -6.04 -10.85
N ASP A 74 -15.47 -5.64 -9.64
CA ASP A 74 -16.65 -4.81 -9.40
C ASP A 74 -16.25 -3.43 -8.82
N TYR A 75 -17.00 -2.38 -9.20
CA TYR A 75 -16.86 -0.99 -8.70
C TYR A 75 -15.50 -0.30 -8.94
N CYS A 76 -14.72 -0.74 -9.93
CA CYS A 76 -13.52 -0.02 -10.36
C CYS A 76 -13.91 1.20 -11.21
N TRP A 77 -13.39 2.40 -10.89
CA TRP A 77 -13.59 3.62 -11.69
C TRP A 77 -13.19 3.44 -13.15
N THR A 78 -12.19 2.61 -13.42
CA THR A 78 -11.71 2.33 -14.78
C THR A 78 -12.65 1.44 -15.60
N LYS A 79 -13.75 0.92 -15.00
CA LYS A 79 -14.67 -0.06 -15.59
C LYS A 79 -13.99 -1.35 -16.07
N ARG A 80 -12.78 -1.62 -15.59
CA ARG A 80 -11.97 -2.80 -15.89
C ARG A 80 -11.44 -3.40 -14.59
N PRO A 81 -11.17 -4.72 -14.55
CA PRO A 81 -10.49 -5.32 -13.42
C PRO A 81 -9.17 -4.60 -13.15
N CYS A 82 -8.95 -4.17 -11.91
CA CYS A 82 -7.79 -3.36 -11.56
C CYS A 82 -7.33 -3.61 -10.12
N VAL A 83 -6.05 -3.36 -9.83
CA VAL A 83 -5.53 -3.28 -8.46
C VAL A 83 -5.14 -1.83 -8.16
N TYR A 84 -5.67 -1.30 -7.07
CA TYR A 84 -5.35 0.03 -6.55
C TYR A 84 -4.27 -0.04 -5.49
N LEU A 85 -3.27 0.81 -5.65
CA LEU A 85 -2.13 0.98 -4.76
C LEU A 85 -1.91 2.49 -4.55
N SER A 86 -1.03 2.85 -3.63
CA SER A 86 -0.60 4.23 -3.41
C SER A 86 0.81 4.29 -2.88
N PRO A 87 1.61 5.33 -3.19
CA PRO A 87 2.87 5.55 -2.48
C PRO A 87 2.62 6.03 -1.03
N SER A 88 1.41 6.49 -0.72
CA SER A 88 1.02 7.00 0.59
C SER A 88 0.29 5.93 1.42
N ILE A 89 0.85 5.62 2.59
CA ILE A 89 0.14 4.82 3.58
C ILE A 89 -1.04 5.60 4.17
N GLU A 90 -0.95 6.94 4.28
CA GLU A 90 -2.03 7.78 4.81
C GLU A 90 -3.26 7.74 3.90
N TYR A 91 -3.06 7.80 2.58
CA TYR A 91 -4.13 7.61 1.61
C TYR A 91 -4.75 6.20 1.71
N CYS A 92 -3.92 5.15 1.70
CA CYS A 92 -4.38 3.77 1.81
C CYS A 92 -5.02 3.44 3.17
N ALA A 93 -4.70 4.19 4.22
CA ALA A 93 -5.29 4.09 5.54
C ALA A 93 -6.65 4.80 5.66
N TYR A 94 -7.15 5.44 4.61
CA TYR A 94 -8.50 5.96 4.67
C TYR A 94 -9.51 4.81 4.82
N SER A 95 -10.56 5.00 5.62
CA SER A 95 -11.50 3.93 6.00
C SER A 95 -12.25 3.30 4.82
N ARG A 96 -12.30 4.00 3.68
CA ARG A 96 -12.80 3.47 2.40
C ARG A 96 -11.94 2.34 1.85
N TYR A 97 -10.62 2.40 2.06
CA TYR A 97 -9.65 1.45 1.52
C TYR A 97 -9.20 0.44 2.58
N ALA A 98 -8.84 0.90 3.78
CA ALA A 98 -8.48 0.05 4.91
C ALA A 98 -9.55 0.16 6.00
N GLU A 99 -10.46 -0.81 6.10
CA GLU A 99 -11.57 -0.75 7.05
C GLU A 99 -11.09 -1.06 8.49
N PRO A 100 -11.21 -0.14 9.47
CA PRO A 100 -10.86 -0.44 10.85
C PRO A 100 -11.81 -1.48 11.45
N TRP A 101 -11.29 -2.45 12.21
CA TRP A 101 -12.09 -3.49 12.86
C TRP A 101 -11.81 -3.60 14.36
N LYS A 102 -12.80 -4.11 15.09
CA LYS A 102 -12.72 -4.33 16.55
C LYS A 102 -12.11 -5.69 16.86
N ARG A 103 -11.17 -5.76 17.81
CA ARG A 103 -10.54 -7.03 18.24
C ARG A 103 -11.39 -7.87 19.19
N SER A 104 -12.42 -7.32 19.83
CA SER A 104 -13.20 -8.03 20.86
C SER A 104 -14.66 -7.61 20.88
N LYS A 105 -15.55 -8.58 21.12
CA LYS A 105 -16.97 -8.37 21.48
C LYS A 105 -17.20 -8.31 23.00
N ASN A 106 -16.18 -8.60 23.83
CA ASN A 106 -16.32 -8.54 25.28
C ASN A 106 -16.45 -7.08 25.74
N GLN A 107 -17.66 -6.72 26.20
CA GLN A 107 -18.03 -5.37 26.62
C GLN A 107 -17.28 -4.89 27.89
N GLN A 108 -16.66 -5.80 28.65
CA GLN A 108 -15.95 -5.49 29.89
C GLN A 108 -14.50 -5.02 29.71
N ARG A 109 -13.96 -5.05 28.48
CA ARG A 109 -12.61 -4.52 28.19
C ARG A 109 -12.71 -3.32 27.25
N GLU A 110 -11.77 -2.39 27.39
CA GLU A 110 -11.62 -1.27 26.46
C GLU A 110 -11.58 -1.77 25.01
N GLN A 111 -12.37 -1.12 24.16
CA GLN A 111 -12.48 -1.49 22.75
C GLN A 111 -11.22 -1.06 22.01
N LYS A 112 -10.46 -2.05 21.51
CA LYS A 112 -9.29 -1.82 20.64
C LYS A 112 -9.70 -1.97 19.18
N TYR A 113 -9.30 -1.00 18.37
CA TYR A 113 -9.46 -0.99 16.92
C TYR A 113 -8.12 -1.28 16.26
N TYR A 114 -8.20 -1.96 15.12
CA TYR A 114 -7.06 -2.30 14.30
C TYR A 114 -7.37 -1.88 12.87
N GLN A 115 -6.32 -1.56 12.14
CA GLN A 115 -6.36 -1.28 10.71
C GLN A 115 -5.14 -1.95 10.07
N LEU A 116 -5.27 -2.36 8.81
CA LEU A 116 -4.24 -3.09 8.09
C LEU A 116 -4.09 -2.54 6.69
N VAL A 117 -2.84 -2.40 6.28
CA VAL A 117 -2.43 -2.02 4.94
C VAL A 117 -1.29 -2.95 4.54
N PHE A 118 -1.31 -3.46 3.32
CA PHE A 118 -0.18 -4.21 2.76
C PHE A 118 0.84 -3.24 2.18
N GLN A 119 2.11 -3.49 2.44
CA GLN A 119 3.20 -2.93 1.66
C GLN A 119 3.54 -3.91 0.55
N CYS A 120 3.70 -3.43 -0.68
CA CYS A 120 3.86 -4.26 -1.87
C CYS A 120 5.04 -3.79 -2.72
N CYS A 121 5.80 -4.74 -3.26
CA CYS A 121 6.71 -4.48 -4.37
C CYS A 121 5.96 -4.47 -5.71
N VAL A 122 6.09 -3.39 -6.47
CA VAL A 122 5.30 -3.13 -7.69
C VAL A 122 6.19 -2.86 -8.90
N ASN A 123 5.95 -3.58 -9.99
CA ASN A 123 6.71 -3.40 -11.22
C ASN A 123 6.45 -1.99 -11.80
N PRO A 124 7.48 -1.12 -11.90
CA PRO A 124 7.33 0.25 -12.38
C PRO A 124 6.66 0.37 -13.76
N ARG A 125 6.86 -0.63 -14.62
CA ARG A 125 6.35 -0.61 -16.01
C ARG A 125 4.84 -0.78 -16.12
N LEU A 126 4.19 -1.17 -15.03
CA LEU A 126 2.77 -1.56 -15.03
C LEU A 126 1.88 -0.56 -14.27
N VAL A 127 2.50 0.45 -13.67
CA VAL A 127 1.80 1.42 -12.83
C VAL A 127 1.32 2.59 -13.68
N SER A 128 0.02 2.83 -13.65
CA SER A 128 -0.58 4.09 -14.08
C SER A 128 -0.77 4.99 -12.87
N ILE A 129 -0.16 6.17 -12.88
CA ILE A 129 -0.25 7.15 -11.79
C ILE A 129 -1.41 8.10 -12.08
N ASN A 130 -2.30 8.24 -11.10
CA ASN A 130 -3.50 9.05 -11.20
C ASN A 130 -3.70 9.93 -9.94
N PRO A 131 -4.52 10.97 -10.05
CA PRO A 131 -4.92 11.77 -8.91
C PRO A 131 -5.79 10.99 -7.91
N GLU A 132 -5.82 11.46 -6.67
CA GLU A 132 -6.68 10.93 -5.62
C GLU A 132 -8.18 11.09 -5.92
N THR A 133 -9.00 10.26 -5.27
CA THR A 133 -10.46 10.19 -5.45
C THR A 133 -11.25 10.29 -4.13
N ILE A 134 -10.60 10.67 -3.02
CA ILE A 134 -11.24 10.83 -1.71
C ILE A 134 -11.84 12.22 -1.55
N LEU A 135 -11.08 13.26 -1.87
CA LEU A 135 -11.46 14.65 -1.64
C LEU A 135 -12.47 15.11 -2.68
N ARG A 136 -13.44 15.94 -2.24
CA ARG A 136 -14.33 16.66 -3.16
C ARG A 136 -13.57 17.78 -3.86
N ASN A 137 -14.02 18.21 -5.04
CA ASN A 137 -13.35 19.23 -5.85
C ASN A 137 -12.98 20.50 -5.06
N GLU A 138 -13.89 20.98 -4.21
CA GLU A 138 -13.70 22.17 -3.35
C GLU A 138 -12.59 21.97 -2.31
N GLN A 139 -12.31 20.72 -1.91
CA GLN A 139 -11.32 20.36 -0.90
C GLN A 139 -9.93 20.13 -1.50
N ARG A 140 -9.83 19.81 -2.80
CA ARG A 140 -8.57 19.43 -3.44
C ARG A 140 -7.50 20.52 -3.43
N SER A 141 -7.90 21.80 -3.45
CA SER A 141 -6.98 22.95 -3.36
C SER A 141 -6.65 23.35 -1.91
N LEU A 142 -7.40 22.87 -0.93
CA LEU A 142 -7.30 23.27 0.48
C LEU A 142 -6.59 22.23 1.34
N TYR A 143 -6.70 20.95 0.97
CA TYR A 143 -6.21 19.85 1.77
C TYR A 143 -5.22 19.00 0.99
N LYS A 144 -4.10 18.70 1.63
CA LYS A 144 -3.13 17.70 1.18
C LYS A 144 -3.34 16.44 1.99
N ILE A 145 -3.53 15.30 1.33
CA ILE A 145 -3.80 14.04 2.04
C ILE A 145 -2.56 13.56 2.78
N ASP A 146 -1.41 13.58 2.09
CA ASP A 146 -0.12 13.17 2.63
C ASP A 146 0.91 14.24 2.28
N ASN A 147 1.62 14.74 3.29
CA ASN A 147 2.57 15.82 3.08
C ASN A 147 3.75 15.47 2.16
N ASN A 148 4.01 14.17 1.94
CA ASN A 148 5.11 13.69 1.12
C ASN A 148 4.78 13.59 -0.38
N PHE A 149 3.50 13.59 -0.77
CA PHE A 149 3.08 13.33 -2.14
C PHE A 149 2.10 14.38 -2.67
N SER A 150 2.10 14.63 -3.97
CA SER A 150 1.03 15.45 -4.58
C SER A 150 -0.29 14.67 -4.58
N ASN A 151 -1.42 15.35 -4.38
CA ASN A 151 -2.74 14.74 -4.56
C ASN A 151 -2.96 14.23 -6.00
N ASP A 152 -2.17 14.69 -6.97
CA ASP A 152 -2.25 14.27 -8.37
C ASP A 152 -1.50 12.95 -8.68
N GLU A 153 -0.83 12.35 -7.69
CA GLU A 153 -0.03 11.12 -7.88
C GLU A 153 -0.31 10.01 -6.86
N LEU A 154 -1.41 10.11 -6.12
CA LEU A 154 -1.72 9.19 -5.01
C LEU A 154 -2.36 7.87 -5.44
N GLU A 155 -2.99 7.78 -6.61
CA GLU A 155 -3.70 6.57 -7.03
C GLU A 155 -2.92 5.81 -8.10
N TRP A 156 -2.32 4.69 -7.70
CA TRP A 156 -1.53 3.83 -8.59
C TRP A 156 -2.37 2.64 -9.02
N ILE A 157 -2.60 2.53 -10.33
CA ILE A 157 -3.49 1.51 -10.89
C ILE A 157 -2.67 0.53 -11.72
N ILE A 158 -2.87 -0.76 -11.44
CA ILE A 158 -2.38 -1.87 -12.27
C ILE A 158 -3.59 -2.51 -12.95
N ASP A 159 -3.54 -2.60 -14.28
CA ASP A 159 -4.60 -3.24 -15.07
C ASP A 159 -4.60 -4.77 -14.88
N GLY A 160 -5.78 -5.34 -14.65
CA GLY A 160 -5.99 -6.75 -14.35
C GLY A 160 -5.88 -7.69 -15.55
N TYR A 161 -5.87 -7.17 -16.78
CA TYR A 161 -5.68 -7.99 -17.99
C TYR A 161 -4.22 -8.41 -18.24
N ILE A 162 -3.30 -8.02 -17.35
CA ILE A 162 -1.90 -8.45 -17.42
C ILE A 162 -1.79 -9.81 -16.73
N GLU A 163 -2.16 -10.87 -17.47
CA GLU A 163 -2.43 -12.24 -16.98
C GLU A 163 -1.32 -12.92 -16.15
N ASN A 164 -0.10 -12.38 -16.13
CA ASN A 164 1.05 -12.98 -15.43
C ASN A 164 1.45 -12.29 -14.11
N LEU A 165 0.75 -11.25 -13.66
CA LEU A 165 1.25 -10.42 -12.55
C LEU A 165 0.86 -10.90 -11.15
N PHE A 166 -0.27 -11.59 -11.02
CA PHE A 166 -0.85 -11.91 -9.71
C PHE A 166 -0.21 -13.12 -9.00
N SER A 167 0.76 -13.78 -9.64
CA SER A 167 1.37 -15.00 -9.09
C SER A 167 2.32 -14.77 -7.91
N LYS A 168 2.63 -13.51 -7.53
CA LYS A 168 3.30 -13.09 -6.27
C LYS A 168 3.50 -11.57 -6.27
N ILE A 169 2.47 -10.81 -5.93
CA ILE A 169 2.64 -9.43 -5.43
C ILE A 169 2.54 -9.50 -3.92
N LEU A 170 3.70 -9.58 -3.28
CA LEU A 170 3.94 -9.30 -1.86
C LEU A 170 5.21 -8.46 -1.83
#